data_AF-A0A4Q6XNC4-F1
#
_entry.id   AF-A0A4Q6XNC4-F1
#
_cell.length_a   1.000
_cell.length_b   1.000
_cell.length_c   1.000
_cell.angle_alpha   90.00
_cell.angle_beta   90.00
_cell.angle_gamma   90.00
#
_symmetry.space_group_name_H-M   'P 1'
#
loop_
_entity.id
_entity.type
_entity.pdbx_description
1 polymer ?
#
loop_
_entity_poly.entity_id
_entity_poly.type
_entity_poly.pdbx_seq_one_letter_code
_entity_poly.pdbx_strand_id
1 'polypeptide(L)'
;MEGREALWAVIRRPGKGGLAVRAAHLPGGATRIKRRRADAGDALRLDIESAIGSQTVTFSYSAPDLAVLRITVALKPATRLLIPFLPRDLYPLGENDDPLRAEGRVEAAQRGLNTGVSFFHIDRPAFGSVLYFQNFTALSDYFLSTKTTPDGAVGGEWPELGYLPPTPPQSGTPPTEPLPQGRDTILSDALIVFHDDVAADEQDNGLRFVQMLGAAYRQLDLPATEYRDWVARADRSLRDLDTAPEATVRHYGHRYAHPYTDTEYPDIMVQMSLITALRDYAVWRKEPIPIESEFRAGLGKFRDRKLQTMRRYLPNVGKDKDKNAVDSWYLYHPLLNLGRLAVDGDAHAKRLFTSSLDYAIKVAHHFDYAWPIQFKVGDFSVIVEARNDDGLGQTDVGGIYAYVMLQAYELTQDDRYLSEARAAIDAAKNMRFELNYQANLTAWGAAACMRLWRITN
;
A
#
# COMPACT_ATOMS: atom_id res chain seq x y z
N MET A 1 -4.52 -31.90 19.48
CA MET A 1 -3.14 -32.35 19.19
C MET A 1 -2.22 -31.66 20.18
N GLU A 2 -1.39 -32.40 20.92
CA GLU A 2 -0.48 -31.85 21.95
C GLU A 2 0.72 -31.05 21.38
N GLY A 3 0.63 -30.51 20.17
CA GLY A 3 1.69 -29.70 19.53
C GLY A 3 3.01 -30.43 19.23
N ARG A 4 3.10 -31.75 19.46
CA ARG A 4 4.33 -32.57 19.37
C ARG A 4 4.96 -32.66 17.97
N GLU A 5 4.23 -32.26 16.93
CA GLU A 5 4.67 -32.27 15.53
C GLU A 5 5.22 -30.91 15.06
N ALA A 6 5.75 -30.14 16.00
CA ALA A 6 6.37 -28.86 15.71
C ALA A 6 7.46 -28.50 16.73
N LEU A 7 8.44 -27.74 16.27
CA LEU A 7 9.27 -26.95 17.15
C LEU A 7 8.55 -25.63 17.42
N TRP A 8 8.28 -25.36 18.69
CA TRP A 8 7.66 -24.11 19.15
C TRP A 8 8.69 -23.19 19.79
N ALA A 9 8.66 -21.92 19.42
CA ALA A 9 9.33 -20.84 20.14
C ALA A 9 8.27 -20.08 20.94
N VAL A 10 8.40 -20.11 22.27
CA VAL A 10 7.45 -19.43 23.16
C VAL A 10 8.09 -18.17 23.72
N ILE A 11 7.53 -17.02 23.36
CA ILE A 11 7.94 -15.70 23.84
C ILE A 11 6.98 -15.32 24.96
N ARG A 12 7.49 -15.10 26.17
CA ARG A 12 6.66 -14.73 27.33
C ARG A 12 7.08 -13.39 27.89
N ARG A 13 6.10 -12.63 28.35
CA ARG A 13 6.31 -11.53 29.27
C ARG A 13 5.69 -11.91 30.62
N PRO A 14 6.47 -11.99 31.71
CA PRO A 14 5.96 -12.44 33.00
C PRO A 14 4.69 -11.69 33.43
N GLY A 15 3.62 -12.45 33.69
CA GLY A 15 2.30 -11.92 34.08
C GLY A 15 1.53 -11.18 32.97
N LYS A 16 2.07 -11.07 31.75
CA LYS A 16 1.47 -10.34 30.63
C LYS A 16 1.23 -11.20 29.38
N GLY A 17 1.21 -12.53 29.53
CA GLY A 17 0.99 -13.49 28.44
C GLY A 17 2.20 -13.68 27.52
N GLY A 18 1.93 -14.02 26.26
CA GLY A 18 3.00 -14.36 25.33
C GLY A 18 2.55 -14.59 23.89
N LEU A 19 3.49 -15.13 23.11
CA LEU A 19 3.28 -15.64 21.76
C LEU A 19 3.87 -17.05 21.67
N ALA A 20 3.21 -17.94 20.95
CA ALA A 20 3.78 -19.18 20.45
C ALA A 20 4.00 -19.06 18.95
N VAL A 21 5.25 -19.25 18.50
CA VAL A 21 5.62 -19.29 17.09
C VAL A 21 5.99 -20.70 16.71
N ARG A 22 5.38 -21.24 15.65
CA ARG A 22 5.75 -22.52 15.06
C ARG A 22 7.02 -22.35 14.22
N ALA A 23 8.17 -22.49 14.87
CA ALA A 23 9.48 -22.33 14.24
C ALA A 23 9.85 -23.46 13.27
N ALA A 24 9.26 -24.65 13.40
CA ALA A 24 9.35 -25.68 12.37
C ALA A 24 8.15 -26.63 12.45
N HIS A 25 7.60 -27.03 11.30
CA HIS A 25 6.66 -28.13 11.22
C HIS A 25 7.42 -29.46 11.02
N LEU A 26 7.05 -30.47 11.81
CA LEU A 26 7.73 -31.75 11.93
C LEU A 26 6.70 -32.89 11.85
N PRO A 27 6.15 -33.20 10.66
CA PRO A 27 5.22 -34.32 10.50
C PRO A 27 5.85 -35.62 10.99
N GLY A 28 5.18 -36.32 11.91
CA GLY A 28 5.72 -37.54 12.53
C GLY A 28 6.87 -37.30 13.54
N GLY A 29 7.14 -36.04 13.89
CA GLY A 29 8.14 -35.64 14.90
C GLY A 29 9.58 -35.58 14.38
N ALA A 30 10.47 -35.05 15.22
CA ALA A 30 11.90 -35.05 14.97
C ALA A 30 12.51 -36.41 15.34
N THR A 31 13.35 -36.96 14.46
CA THR A 31 14.20 -38.11 14.76
C THR A 31 15.45 -37.69 15.52
N ARG A 32 15.94 -36.47 15.27
CA ARG A 32 17.12 -35.90 15.93
C ARG A 32 17.05 -34.39 15.96
N ILE A 33 17.43 -33.80 17.09
CA ILE A 33 17.60 -32.35 17.24
C ILE A 33 19.01 -32.10 17.78
N LYS A 34 19.77 -31.23 17.12
CA LYS A 34 21.12 -30.84 17.53
C LYS A 34 21.23 -29.34 17.56
N ARG A 35 21.73 -28.81 18.67
CA ARG A 35 22.21 -27.43 18.72
C ARG A 35 23.50 -27.31 17.92
N ARG A 36 23.57 -26.33 17.04
CA ARG A 36 24.79 -25.96 16.31
C ARG A 36 25.47 -24.78 16.97
N ARG A 37 26.76 -24.61 16.62
CA ARG A 37 27.45 -23.35 16.90
C ARG A 37 26.72 -22.26 16.12
N ALA A 38 26.32 -21.22 16.84
CA ALA A 38 25.71 -20.01 16.29
C ALA A 38 26.77 -19.21 15.51
N ASP A 39 26.39 -18.66 14.36
CA ASP A 39 27.22 -17.69 13.65
C ASP A 39 27.14 -16.31 14.32
N ALA A 40 27.95 -15.35 13.89
CA ALA A 40 27.90 -14.00 14.45
C ALA A 40 26.52 -13.36 14.17
N GLY A 41 25.80 -12.96 15.22
CA GLY A 41 24.45 -12.41 15.14
C GLY A 41 23.33 -13.41 15.45
N ASP A 42 23.63 -14.71 15.45
CA ASP A 42 22.67 -15.75 15.84
C ASP A 42 22.61 -15.89 17.37
N ALA A 43 21.40 -15.98 17.90
CA ALA A 43 21.15 -16.33 19.30
C ALA A 43 21.11 -17.87 19.49
N LEU A 44 20.52 -18.60 18.54
CA LEU A 44 20.41 -20.05 18.57
C LEU A 44 20.29 -20.61 17.16
N ARG A 45 20.99 -21.72 16.89
CA ARG A 45 20.84 -22.50 15.67
C ARG A 45 20.59 -23.96 15.99
N LEU A 46 19.57 -24.54 15.37
CA LEU A 46 19.15 -25.92 15.55
C LEU A 46 19.13 -26.64 14.20
N ASP A 47 19.79 -27.79 14.13
CA ASP A 47 19.63 -28.74 13.05
C ASP A 47 18.64 -29.82 13.50
N ILE A 48 17.60 -30.04 12.71
CA ILE A 48 16.52 -30.98 13.00
C ILE A 48 16.44 -31.98 11.86
N GLU A 49 16.43 -33.27 12.18
CA GLU A 49 16.15 -34.34 11.24
C GLU A 49 14.74 -34.87 11.48
N SER A 50 14.00 -35.09 10.40
CA SER A 50 12.63 -35.61 10.42
C SER A 50 12.35 -36.42 9.16
N ALA A 51 11.13 -36.95 9.03
CA ALA A 51 10.71 -37.71 7.86
C ALA A 51 10.74 -36.90 6.55
N ILE A 52 10.59 -35.57 6.62
CA ILE A 52 10.56 -34.71 5.43
C ILE A 52 11.95 -34.24 4.97
N GLY A 53 12.99 -34.43 5.80
CA GLY A 53 14.35 -34.00 5.51
C GLY A 53 15.05 -33.38 6.70
N SER A 54 16.11 -32.62 6.43
CA SER A 54 16.84 -31.86 7.44
C SER A 54 16.42 -30.40 7.41
N GLN A 55 16.03 -29.86 8.55
CA GLN A 55 15.72 -28.45 8.73
C GLN A 55 16.82 -27.75 9.54
N THR A 56 17.13 -26.52 9.17
CA THR A 56 17.91 -25.61 10.00
C THR A 56 16.98 -24.50 10.48
N VAL A 57 16.88 -24.34 11.80
CA VAL A 57 16.13 -23.23 12.42
C VAL A 57 17.13 -22.31 13.08
N THR A 58 17.16 -21.06 12.65
CA THR A 58 18.02 -20.02 13.20
C THR A 58 17.18 -18.94 13.87
N PHE A 59 17.56 -18.61 15.10
CA PHE A 59 17.01 -17.51 15.86
C PHE A 59 18.07 -16.42 15.97
N SER A 60 17.72 -15.20 15.61
CA SER A 60 18.52 -14.01 15.88
C SER A 60 17.68 -12.98 16.63
N TYR A 61 18.36 -12.15 17.42
CA TYR A 61 17.73 -11.15 18.26
C TYR A 61 18.46 -9.82 18.12
N SER A 62 17.70 -8.74 17.97
CA SER A 62 18.21 -7.39 17.86
C SER A 62 17.32 -6.45 18.68
N ALA A 63 17.91 -5.52 19.42
CA ALA A 63 17.16 -4.54 20.20
C ALA A 63 17.85 -3.16 20.26
N PRO A 64 18.18 -2.53 19.13
CA PRO A 64 18.75 -1.18 19.14
C PRO A 64 17.73 -0.13 19.60
N ASP A 65 16.45 -0.29 19.22
CA ASP A 65 15.34 0.58 19.64
C ASP A 65 14.14 -0.25 20.12
N LEU A 66 13.64 -1.14 19.25
CA LEU A 66 12.59 -2.10 19.55
C LEU A 66 13.17 -3.51 19.48
N ALA A 67 12.68 -4.41 20.33
CA ALA A 67 13.06 -5.81 20.29
C ALA A 67 12.53 -6.46 19.01
N VAL A 68 13.42 -7.14 18.29
CA VAL A 68 13.13 -7.90 17.08
C VAL A 68 13.66 -9.31 17.24
N LEU A 69 12.78 -10.30 17.13
CA LEU A 69 13.12 -11.70 17.02
C LEU A 69 13.00 -12.12 15.56
N ARG A 70 14.07 -12.61 14.95
CA ARG A 70 14.03 -13.21 13.60
C ARG A 70 14.18 -14.72 13.70
N ILE A 71 13.31 -15.43 13.00
CA ILE A 71 13.26 -16.89 12.93
C ILE A 71 13.33 -17.29 11.47
N THR A 72 14.44 -17.90 11.06
CA THR A 72 14.65 -18.40 9.71
C THR A 72 14.62 -19.91 9.70
N VAL A 73 13.88 -20.48 8.75
CA VAL A 73 13.64 -21.92 8.63
C VAL A 73 14.04 -22.36 7.23
N ALA A 74 15.14 -23.10 7.14
CA ALA A 74 15.56 -23.76 5.91
C ALA A 74 15.16 -25.24 5.96
N LEU A 75 14.68 -25.79 4.84
CA LEU A 75 14.46 -27.22 4.66
C LEU A 75 15.32 -27.72 3.50
N LYS A 76 15.97 -28.85 3.72
CA LYS A 76 16.56 -29.70 2.70
C LYS A 76 15.74 -30.98 2.58
N PRO A 77 14.87 -31.11 1.56
CA PRO A 77 14.00 -32.28 1.46
C PRO A 77 14.78 -33.57 1.27
N ALA A 78 14.44 -34.63 2.01
CA ALA A 78 15.06 -35.95 1.84
C ALA A 78 14.66 -36.62 0.51
N THR A 79 13.50 -36.25 -0.01
CA THR A 79 12.93 -36.66 -1.31
C THR A 79 12.21 -35.46 -1.92
N ARG A 80 11.72 -35.56 -3.17
CA ARG A 80 10.84 -34.53 -3.73
C ARG A 80 9.61 -34.40 -2.83
N LEU A 81 9.37 -33.20 -2.29
CA LEU A 81 8.39 -33.00 -1.24
C LEU A 81 7.25 -32.07 -1.69
N LEU A 82 6.04 -32.60 -1.71
CA LEU A 82 4.83 -31.78 -1.74
C LEU A 82 4.47 -31.37 -0.31
N ILE A 83 4.17 -30.09 -0.12
CA ILE A 83 3.68 -29.55 1.15
C ILE A 83 2.18 -29.28 0.94
N PRO A 84 1.28 -30.19 1.37
CA PRO A 84 -0.14 -30.07 1.06
C PRO A 84 -0.84 -28.99 1.88
N PHE A 85 -0.39 -28.78 3.12
CA PHE A 85 -0.90 -27.77 4.04
C PHE A 85 0.09 -27.59 5.18
N LEU A 86 0.25 -26.34 5.64
CA LEU A 86 0.91 -25.99 6.90
C LEU A 86 0.00 -24.99 7.63
N PRO A 87 -0.32 -25.19 8.92
CA PRO A 87 -1.11 -24.22 9.67
C PRO A 87 -0.34 -22.90 9.88
N ARG A 88 -1.05 -21.81 10.21
CA ARG A 88 -0.40 -20.52 10.43
C ARG A 88 0.50 -20.57 11.65
N ASP A 89 1.59 -19.85 11.60
CA ASP A 89 2.73 -20.08 12.49
C ASP A 89 2.72 -19.25 13.78
N LEU A 90 1.70 -18.44 14.08
CA LEU A 90 1.69 -17.56 15.24
C LEU A 90 0.39 -17.66 16.04
N TYR A 91 0.51 -17.80 17.37
CA TYR A 91 -0.61 -17.80 18.29
C TYR A 91 -0.35 -16.82 19.44
N PRO A 92 -1.24 -15.85 19.71
CA PRO A 92 -1.20 -15.09 20.94
C PRO A 92 -1.58 -15.99 22.11
N LEU A 93 -0.94 -15.80 23.26
CA LEU A 93 -1.10 -16.64 24.44
C LEU A 93 -1.66 -15.85 25.61
N GLY A 94 -2.74 -16.37 26.17
CA GLY A 94 -3.40 -15.86 27.36
C GLY A 94 -2.81 -16.40 28.65
N GLU A 95 -3.66 -16.43 29.69
CA GLU A 95 -3.34 -17.09 30.94
C GLU A 95 -3.03 -18.58 30.74
N ASN A 96 -2.02 -19.11 31.45
CA ASN A 96 -1.58 -20.51 31.35
C ASN A 96 -1.16 -20.96 29.94
N ASP A 97 -0.69 -20.02 29.11
CA ASP A 97 -0.33 -20.25 27.70
C ASP A 97 -1.51 -20.78 26.85
N ASP A 98 -2.75 -20.47 27.24
CA ASP A 98 -3.95 -20.84 26.48
C ASP A 98 -4.25 -19.76 25.42
N PRO A 99 -4.17 -20.08 24.11
CA PRO A 99 -4.45 -19.10 23.05
C PRO A 99 -5.91 -18.64 23.03
N LEU A 100 -6.84 -19.44 23.56
CA LEU A 100 -8.26 -19.08 23.65
C LEU A 100 -8.55 -18.08 24.77
N ARG A 101 -7.58 -17.85 25.67
CA ARG A 101 -7.67 -16.86 26.76
C ARG A 101 -6.96 -15.55 26.44
N ALA A 102 -6.43 -15.40 25.23
CA ALA A 102 -5.89 -14.14 24.77
C ALA A 102 -7.03 -13.32 24.15
N GLU A 103 -7.15 -12.05 24.54
CA GLU A 103 -8.04 -11.06 23.92
C GLU A 103 -7.19 -9.96 23.29
N GLY A 104 -7.56 -9.54 22.09
CA GLY A 104 -6.85 -8.50 21.36
C GLY A 104 -7.48 -8.25 19.99
N ARG A 105 -6.79 -7.47 19.17
CA ARG A 105 -7.27 -7.10 17.84
C ARG A 105 -6.15 -7.09 16.81
N VAL A 106 -6.45 -7.64 15.64
CA VAL A 106 -5.65 -7.45 14.44
C VAL A 106 -6.03 -6.12 13.81
N GLU A 107 -5.05 -5.25 13.65
CA GLU A 107 -5.21 -3.89 13.14
C GLU A 107 -4.90 -3.79 11.65
N ALA A 108 -3.92 -4.56 11.18
CA ALA A 108 -3.59 -4.67 9.77
C ALA A 108 -3.07 -6.06 9.44
N ALA A 109 -3.38 -6.55 8.25
CA ALA A 109 -2.86 -7.78 7.68
C ALA A 109 -2.49 -7.56 6.21
N GLN A 110 -1.85 -8.55 5.60
CA GLN A 110 -1.50 -8.49 4.19
C GLN A 110 -2.77 -8.33 3.32
N ARG A 111 -2.73 -7.40 2.37
CA ARG A 111 -3.75 -7.24 1.32
C ARG A 111 -3.15 -7.60 -0.03
N GLY A 112 -3.71 -8.58 -0.71
CA GLY A 112 -3.21 -8.99 -2.02
C GLY A 112 -1.74 -9.45 -1.96
N LEU A 113 -0.97 -8.99 -2.94
CA LEU A 113 0.47 -9.26 -3.09
C LEU A 113 1.38 -8.27 -2.35
N ASN A 114 0.83 -7.45 -1.45
CA ASN A 114 1.63 -6.52 -0.66
C ASN A 114 2.57 -7.27 0.30
N THR A 115 3.44 -6.50 0.98
CA THR A 115 4.32 -7.01 2.03
C THR A 115 3.58 -7.92 3.01
N GLY A 116 4.17 -9.10 3.31
CA GLY A 116 3.64 -10.04 4.27
C GLY A 116 3.77 -9.50 5.69
N VAL A 117 2.76 -8.78 6.17
CA VAL A 117 2.74 -8.17 7.50
C VAL A 117 1.43 -8.48 8.23
N SER A 118 1.50 -8.64 9.55
CA SER A 118 0.35 -8.62 10.45
C SER A 118 0.69 -7.77 11.67
N PHE A 119 -0.10 -6.73 11.92
CA PHE A 119 0.03 -5.84 13.06
C PHE A 119 -1.19 -6.02 13.96
N PHE A 120 -0.94 -6.34 15.23
CA PHE A 120 -1.99 -6.63 16.20
C PHE A 120 -1.53 -6.25 17.61
N HIS A 121 -2.46 -6.21 18.55
CA HIS A 121 -2.15 -6.05 19.97
C HIS A 121 -2.91 -7.09 20.80
N ILE A 122 -2.33 -7.46 21.94
CA ILE A 122 -2.97 -8.34 22.94
C ILE A 122 -3.29 -7.47 24.16
N ASP A 123 -4.59 -7.31 24.41
CA ASP A 123 -5.16 -6.48 25.48
C ASP A 123 -5.24 -7.23 26.79
N ARG A 124 -5.62 -8.51 26.72
CA ARG A 124 -5.67 -9.40 27.89
C ARG A 124 -4.99 -10.72 27.59
N PRO A 125 -3.96 -11.09 28.36
CA PRO A 125 -3.18 -10.22 29.25
C PRO A 125 -2.43 -9.14 28.44
N ALA A 126 -2.13 -7.98 29.06
CA ALA A 126 -1.61 -6.79 28.37
C ALA A 126 -0.16 -6.95 27.86
N PHE A 127 0.04 -7.78 26.85
CA PHE A 127 1.34 -8.08 26.24
C PHE A 127 1.86 -6.88 25.44
N GLY A 128 0.97 -6.07 24.87
CA GLY A 128 1.30 -4.92 24.02
C GLY A 128 1.07 -5.19 22.53
N SER A 129 1.74 -4.41 21.67
CA SER A 129 1.62 -4.52 20.22
C SER A 129 2.72 -5.41 19.61
N VAL A 130 2.36 -6.11 18.53
CA VAL A 130 3.21 -7.04 17.79
C VAL A 130 3.10 -6.75 16.30
N LEU A 131 4.24 -6.64 15.63
CA LEU A 131 4.32 -6.64 14.18
C LEU A 131 5.05 -7.90 13.73
N TYR A 132 4.31 -8.80 13.10
CA TYR A 132 4.82 -9.96 12.41
C TYR A 132 5.10 -9.58 10.95
N PHE A 133 6.29 -9.89 10.46
CA PHE A 133 6.73 -9.63 9.10
C PHE A 133 7.35 -10.89 8.50
N GLN A 134 6.90 -11.31 7.31
CA GLN A 134 7.47 -12.43 6.56
C GLN A 134 8.30 -11.89 5.39
N ASN A 135 9.61 -12.17 5.39
CA ASN A 135 10.51 -11.74 4.33
C ASN A 135 10.32 -12.57 3.05
N PHE A 136 9.37 -12.18 2.19
CA PHE A 136 9.11 -12.89 0.93
C PHE A 136 10.30 -12.91 -0.03
N THR A 137 11.23 -11.97 0.05
CA THR A 137 12.46 -11.99 -0.76
C THR A 137 13.28 -13.25 -0.47
N ALA A 138 13.47 -13.60 0.81
CA ALA A 138 14.17 -14.83 1.20
C ALA A 138 13.45 -16.12 0.77
N LEU A 139 12.13 -16.07 0.57
CA LEU A 139 11.28 -17.20 0.18
C LEU A 139 11.11 -17.34 -1.34
N SER A 140 11.79 -16.52 -2.15
CA SER A 140 11.63 -16.52 -3.61
C SER A 140 11.86 -17.90 -4.23
N ASP A 141 12.86 -18.64 -3.77
CA ASP A 141 13.15 -20.01 -4.23
C ASP A 141 12.00 -20.99 -3.95
N TYR A 142 11.28 -20.81 -2.84
CA TYR A 142 10.10 -21.61 -2.50
C TYR A 142 8.96 -21.33 -3.48
N PHE A 143 8.63 -20.06 -3.71
CA PHE A 143 7.54 -19.65 -4.61
C PHE A 143 7.80 -20.09 -6.05
N LEU A 144 9.04 -19.92 -6.53
CA LEU A 144 9.44 -20.37 -7.87
C LEU A 144 9.37 -21.89 -8.02
N SER A 145 9.87 -22.65 -7.03
CA SER A 145 9.89 -24.11 -7.09
C SER A 145 8.49 -24.72 -7.04
N THR A 146 7.58 -24.11 -6.29
CA THR A 146 6.21 -24.61 -6.10
C THR A 146 5.20 -23.97 -7.04
N LYS A 147 5.62 -22.98 -7.86
CA LYS A 147 4.75 -22.16 -8.71
C LYS A 147 3.57 -21.54 -7.94
N THR A 148 3.86 -21.02 -6.75
CA THR A 148 2.87 -20.41 -5.87
C THR A 148 3.08 -18.91 -5.77
N THR A 149 2.03 -18.20 -5.36
CA THR A 149 2.04 -16.77 -5.15
C THR A 149 1.58 -16.49 -3.72
N PRO A 150 2.31 -15.70 -2.92
CA PRO A 150 1.93 -15.40 -1.54
C PRO A 150 0.84 -14.33 -1.47
N ASP A 151 -0.33 -14.59 -2.03
CA ASP A 151 -1.48 -13.69 -1.97
C ASP A 151 -2.22 -13.86 -0.63
N GLY A 152 -2.30 -12.80 0.18
CA GLY A 152 -2.94 -12.85 1.50
C GLY A 152 -2.33 -13.88 2.46
N ALA A 153 -1.06 -14.24 2.25
CA ALA A 153 -0.39 -15.33 2.97
C ALA A 153 -0.17 -15.00 4.46
N VAL A 154 0.06 -13.74 4.81
CA VAL A 154 0.25 -13.29 6.20
C VAL A 154 -1.01 -12.62 6.74
N GLY A 155 -1.51 -13.11 7.87
CA GLY A 155 -2.76 -12.64 8.47
C GLY A 155 -3.35 -13.74 9.36
N GLY A 156 -4.66 -13.91 9.33
CA GLY A 156 -5.36 -14.97 10.04
C GLY A 156 -6.50 -14.45 10.91
N GLU A 157 -7.19 -15.39 11.55
CA GLU A 157 -8.28 -15.10 12.48
C GLU A 157 -7.85 -15.52 13.87
N TRP A 158 -8.16 -14.69 14.86
CA TRP A 158 -7.78 -14.96 16.24
C TRP A 158 -8.34 -16.31 16.72
N PRO A 159 -7.52 -17.21 17.32
CA PRO A 159 -6.13 -16.99 17.75
C PRO A 159 -5.05 -17.48 16.77
N GLU A 160 -5.39 -17.94 15.56
CA GLU A 160 -4.42 -18.44 14.58
C GLU A 160 -4.00 -17.33 13.59
N LEU A 161 -2.81 -16.76 13.80
CA LEU A 161 -2.25 -15.64 13.04
C LEU A 161 -0.92 -16.04 12.37
N GLY A 162 -0.32 -15.13 11.62
CA GLY A 162 1.03 -15.26 11.06
C GLY A 162 1.02 -15.73 9.60
N TYR A 163 2.08 -16.41 9.19
CA TYR A 163 2.28 -16.84 7.80
C TYR A 163 1.62 -18.19 7.53
N LEU A 164 0.80 -18.22 6.48
CA LEU A 164 0.30 -19.40 5.82
C LEU A 164 1.07 -19.58 4.50
N PRO A 165 2.00 -20.55 4.40
CA PRO A 165 2.69 -20.82 3.15
C PRO A 165 1.66 -21.07 2.03
N PRO A 166 1.72 -20.34 0.90
CA PRO A 166 0.82 -20.59 -0.19
C PRO A 166 1.11 -22.00 -0.71
N THR A 167 0.14 -22.88 -0.53
CA THR A 167 0.17 -24.20 -1.16
C THR A 167 -0.55 -24.08 -2.50
N PRO A 168 -0.20 -24.90 -3.51
CA PRO A 168 -0.98 -24.96 -4.75
C PRO A 168 -2.48 -25.09 -4.42
N PRO A 169 -3.36 -24.40 -5.16
CA PRO A 169 -4.74 -24.24 -4.76
C PRO A 169 -5.38 -25.60 -4.51
N GLN A 170 -6.05 -25.75 -3.36
CA GLN A 170 -7.02 -26.82 -3.13
C GLN A 170 -8.30 -26.56 -3.94
N SER A 171 -8.16 -26.16 -5.21
CA SER A 171 -9.25 -25.95 -6.18
C SER A 171 -9.74 -27.27 -6.78
N GLY A 172 -9.76 -28.35 -5.96
CA GLY A 172 -10.07 -29.70 -6.42
C GLY A 172 -8.96 -30.43 -7.18
N THR A 173 -7.79 -29.81 -7.37
CA THR A 173 -6.59 -30.44 -7.96
C THR A 173 -5.45 -30.52 -6.94
N PRO A 174 -4.77 -31.68 -6.80
CA PRO A 174 -3.70 -31.85 -5.83
C PRO A 174 -2.46 -30.98 -6.16
N PRO A 175 -1.62 -30.64 -5.17
CA PRO A 175 -0.35 -29.97 -5.37
C PRO A 175 0.50 -30.70 -6.43
N THR A 176 0.90 -30.01 -7.49
CA THR A 176 1.60 -30.63 -8.62
C THR A 176 3.11 -30.42 -8.62
N GLU A 177 3.61 -29.36 -7.96
CA GLU A 177 5.01 -28.94 -8.06
C GLU A 177 5.74 -29.09 -6.70
N PRO A 178 6.50 -30.19 -6.50
CA PRO A 178 7.20 -30.43 -5.25
C PRO A 178 8.50 -29.63 -5.15
N LEU A 179 8.90 -29.36 -3.91
CA LEU A 179 10.27 -28.93 -3.62
C LEU A 179 11.27 -29.98 -4.11
N PRO A 180 12.37 -29.56 -4.75
CA PRO A 180 13.39 -30.49 -5.23
C PRO A 180 14.10 -31.19 -4.07
N GLN A 181 14.38 -32.47 -4.23
CA GLN A 181 15.15 -33.26 -3.29
C GLN A 181 16.55 -32.66 -3.10
N GLY A 182 17.02 -32.60 -1.86
CA GLY A 182 18.42 -32.28 -1.54
C GLY A 182 18.84 -30.84 -1.82
N ARG A 183 17.92 -29.94 -2.14
CA ARG A 183 18.18 -28.50 -2.27
C ARG A 183 17.71 -27.78 -1.01
N ASP A 184 18.56 -26.91 -0.48
CA ASP A 184 18.17 -26.04 0.63
C ASP A 184 17.18 -25.00 0.12
N THR A 185 16.04 -24.87 0.80
CA THR A 185 15.00 -23.88 0.50
C THR A 185 14.53 -23.23 1.80
N ILE A 186 14.49 -21.90 1.83
CA ILE A 186 13.91 -21.17 2.97
C ILE A 186 12.39 -21.30 2.90
N LEU A 187 11.80 -21.86 3.95
CA LEU A 187 10.35 -22.03 4.11
C LEU A 187 9.71 -20.86 4.85
N SER A 188 10.44 -20.26 5.80
CA SER A 188 10.00 -19.11 6.58
C SER A 188 11.21 -18.28 6.98
N ASP A 189 10.97 -16.98 7.13
CA ASP A 189 11.94 -15.96 7.52
C ASP A 189 11.14 -14.83 8.17
N ALA A 190 10.67 -15.13 9.38
CA ALA A 190 9.75 -14.30 10.13
C ALA A 190 10.53 -13.33 11.02
N LEU A 191 10.17 -12.06 11.00
CA LEU A 191 10.62 -11.03 11.92
C LEU A 191 9.44 -10.61 12.79
N ILE A 192 9.63 -10.68 14.10
CA ILE A 192 8.60 -10.35 15.09
C ILE A 192 9.13 -9.19 15.91
N VAL A 193 8.49 -8.03 15.74
CA VAL A 193 8.82 -6.80 16.45
C VAL A 193 7.84 -6.61 17.60
N PHE A 194 8.35 -6.18 18.75
CA PHE A 194 7.57 -6.00 19.96
C PHE A 194 7.52 -4.53 20.38
N HIS A 195 6.35 -4.08 20.82
CA HIS A 195 6.17 -2.84 21.55
C HIS A 195 5.45 -3.13 22.87
N ASP A 196 5.88 -2.51 23.96
CA ASP A 196 5.46 -2.93 25.29
C ASP A 196 4.02 -2.56 25.65
N ASP A 197 3.53 -1.46 25.08
CA ASP A 197 2.20 -0.94 25.33
C ASP A 197 1.19 -1.45 24.31
N VAL A 198 -0.09 -1.45 24.71
CA VAL A 198 -1.24 -1.50 23.80
C VAL A 198 -1.44 -0.10 23.23
N ALA A 199 -1.81 0.03 21.95
CA ALA A 199 -2.01 1.33 21.34
C ALA A 199 -3.27 2.00 21.91
N ALA A 200 -3.16 3.28 22.30
CA ALA A 200 -4.23 3.98 23.00
C ALA A 200 -5.31 4.53 22.05
N ASP A 201 -4.90 5.00 20.87
CA ASP A 201 -5.80 5.59 19.87
C ASP A 201 -5.32 5.33 18.42
N GLU A 202 -6.03 5.87 17.44
CA GLU A 202 -5.69 5.73 16.01
C GLU A 202 -4.31 6.30 15.65
N GLN A 203 -3.92 7.45 16.22
CA GLN A 203 -2.65 8.11 15.89
C GLN A 203 -1.49 7.30 16.44
N ASP A 204 -1.62 6.84 17.69
CA ASP A 204 -0.65 5.99 18.35
C ASP A 204 -0.50 4.64 17.61
N ASN A 205 -1.61 4.06 17.12
CA ASN A 205 -1.57 2.87 16.27
C ASN A 205 -0.77 3.12 14.97
N GLY A 206 -1.06 4.21 14.27
CA GLY A 206 -0.36 4.55 13.03
C GLY A 206 1.14 4.79 13.25
N LEU A 207 1.50 5.55 14.28
CA LEU A 207 2.88 5.83 14.64
C LEU A 207 3.64 4.53 14.97
N ARG A 208 3.07 3.69 15.84
CA ARG A 208 3.69 2.42 16.24
C ARG A 208 3.87 1.49 15.06
N PHE A 209 2.86 1.36 14.20
CA PHE A 209 2.98 0.55 12.99
C PHE A 209 4.19 0.96 12.14
N VAL A 210 4.37 2.26 11.89
CA VAL A 210 5.52 2.78 11.12
C VAL A 210 6.84 2.55 11.85
N GLN A 211 6.91 2.78 13.16
CA GLN A 211 8.13 2.54 13.95
C GLN A 211 8.54 1.07 13.96
N MET A 212 7.58 0.17 14.16
CA MET A 212 7.80 -1.28 14.18
C MET A 212 8.17 -1.79 12.79
N LEU A 213 7.52 -1.30 11.73
CA LEU A 213 7.90 -1.60 10.35
C LEU A 213 9.33 -1.13 10.04
N GLY A 214 9.73 0.05 10.52
CA GLY A 214 11.10 0.55 10.42
C GLY A 214 12.12 -0.31 11.18
N ALA A 215 11.74 -0.89 12.32
CA ALA A 215 12.58 -1.84 13.04
C ALA A 215 12.75 -3.16 12.27
N ALA A 216 11.68 -3.71 11.67
CA ALA A 216 11.74 -4.89 10.81
C ALA A 216 12.58 -4.64 9.55
N TYR A 217 12.35 -3.51 8.86
CA TYR A 217 13.05 -3.15 7.63
C TYR A 217 14.58 -3.10 7.79
N ARG A 218 15.07 -2.61 8.94
CA ARG A 218 16.50 -2.54 9.26
C ARG A 218 17.18 -3.90 9.46
N GLN A 219 16.41 -4.98 9.58
CA GLN A 219 16.95 -6.34 9.69
C GLN A 219 16.99 -7.08 8.34
N LEU A 220 16.51 -6.44 7.26
CA LEU A 220 16.49 -7.04 5.93
C LEU A 220 17.81 -6.78 5.20
N ASP A 221 18.16 -7.73 4.32
CA ASP A 221 19.22 -7.51 3.33
C ASP A 221 18.69 -6.59 2.25
N LEU A 222 19.08 -5.31 2.33
CA LEU A 222 18.62 -4.29 1.39
C LEU A 222 19.35 -4.46 0.04
N PRO A 223 18.64 -4.33 -1.10
CA PRO A 223 19.30 -4.33 -2.40
C PRO A 223 20.29 -3.16 -2.49
N ALA A 224 21.36 -3.36 -3.25
CA ALA A 224 22.33 -2.31 -3.51
C ALA A 224 21.64 -1.09 -4.16
N THR A 225 22.02 0.11 -3.71
CA THR A 225 21.53 1.35 -4.31
C THR A 225 22.11 1.51 -5.72
N GLU A 226 21.25 1.54 -6.72
CA GLU A 226 21.64 1.80 -8.11
C GLU A 226 21.33 3.24 -8.52
N TYR A 227 22.29 3.91 -9.14
CA TYR A 227 22.09 5.23 -9.73
C TYR A 227 21.71 5.11 -11.20
N ARG A 228 20.77 5.95 -11.64
CA ARG A 228 20.30 6.00 -13.03
C ARG A 228 20.49 7.42 -13.58
N ASP A 229 20.86 7.52 -14.85
CA ASP A 229 20.91 8.81 -15.54
C ASP A 229 19.48 9.28 -15.86
N TRP A 230 18.89 10.01 -14.90
CA TRP A 230 17.54 10.54 -15.00
C TRP A 230 17.42 11.64 -16.06
N VAL A 231 18.49 12.40 -16.33
CA VAL A 231 18.48 13.47 -17.34
C VAL A 231 18.40 12.86 -18.73
N ALA A 232 19.28 11.91 -19.05
CA ALA A 232 19.23 11.25 -20.36
C ALA A 232 17.94 10.45 -20.56
N ARG A 233 17.36 9.90 -19.48
CA ARG A 233 16.03 9.26 -19.54
C ARG A 233 14.93 10.27 -19.85
N ALA A 234 14.88 11.39 -19.15
CA ALA A 234 13.91 12.46 -19.37
C ALA A 234 13.99 13.00 -20.81
N ASP A 235 15.20 13.20 -21.34
CA ASP A 235 15.38 13.70 -22.71
C ASP A 235 14.92 12.68 -23.77
N ARG A 236 15.10 11.37 -23.54
CA ARG A 236 14.52 10.33 -24.41
C ARG A 236 13.01 10.30 -24.32
N SER A 237 12.45 10.33 -23.11
CA SER A 237 11.01 10.35 -22.90
C SER A 237 10.34 11.57 -23.53
N LEU A 238 10.97 12.75 -23.44
CA LEU A 238 10.48 13.96 -24.08
C LEU A 238 10.49 13.84 -25.60
N ARG A 239 11.56 13.28 -26.17
CA ARG A 239 11.66 13.03 -27.61
C ARG A 239 10.58 12.05 -28.09
N ASP A 240 10.37 10.96 -27.36
CA ASP A 240 9.38 9.95 -27.72
C ASP A 240 7.97 10.54 -27.62
N LEU A 241 7.67 11.29 -26.55
CA LEU A 241 6.39 12.00 -26.39
C LEU A 241 6.15 13.02 -27.53
N ASP A 242 7.20 13.67 -28.03
CA ASP A 242 7.10 14.69 -29.06
C ASP A 242 7.07 14.13 -30.49
N THR A 243 7.67 12.96 -30.73
CA THR A 243 7.87 12.46 -32.10
C THR A 243 7.07 11.20 -32.42
N ALA A 244 6.69 10.40 -31.41
CA ALA A 244 5.95 9.16 -31.64
C ALA A 244 4.48 9.45 -31.99
N PRO A 245 3.97 8.98 -33.14
CA PRO A 245 2.55 9.14 -33.50
C PRO A 245 1.63 8.42 -32.51
N GLU A 246 2.08 7.34 -31.89
CA GLU A 246 1.32 6.57 -30.91
C GLU A 246 1.15 7.30 -29.57
N ALA A 247 1.97 8.31 -29.29
CA ALA A 247 1.94 9.04 -28.02
C ALA A 247 0.90 10.17 -28.02
N THR A 248 0.52 10.69 -29.18
CA THR A 248 -0.32 11.90 -29.25
C THR A 248 -1.31 11.89 -30.41
N VAL A 249 -2.43 12.58 -30.21
CA VAL A 249 -3.47 12.78 -31.21
C VAL A 249 -3.80 14.26 -31.37
N ARG A 250 -4.27 14.66 -32.56
CA ARG A 250 -4.73 16.02 -32.84
C ARG A 250 -6.26 16.09 -32.91
N HIS A 251 -6.84 16.92 -32.06
CA HIS A 251 -8.27 17.23 -32.06
C HIS A 251 -8.49 18.73 -31.83
N TYR A 252 -9.56 19.29 -32.40
CA TYR A 252 -9.92 20.71 -32.17
C TYR A 252 -8.78 21.72 -32.42
N GLY A 253 -7.85 21.42 -33.32
CA GLY A 253 -6.69 22.28 -33.61
C GLY A 253 -5.56 22.21 -32.56
N HIS A 254 -5.63 21.31 -31.59
CA HIS A 254 -4.64 21.14 -30.53
C HIS A 254 -4.09 19.71 -30.51
N ARG A 255 -2.92 19.54 -29.89
CA ARG A 255 -2.29 18.25 -29.64
C ARG A 255 -2.65 17.78 -28.23
N TYR A 256 -2.93 16.49 -28.10
CA TYR A 256 -3.25 15.85 -26.84
C TYR A 256 -2.46 14.55 -26.72
N ALA A 257 -2.05 14.18 -25.51
CA ALA A 257 -1.47 12.86 -25.26
C ALA A 257 -2.54 11.76 -25.24
N HIS A 258 -2.15 10.57 -25.69
CA HIS A 258 -2.86 9.34 -25.38
C HIS A 258 -2.54 8.88 -23.95
N PRO A 259 -3.52 8.37 -23.18
CA PRO A 259 -3.25 7.73 -21.90
C PRO A 259 -2.40 6.47 -21.99
N TYR A 260 -2.54 5.74 -23.10
CA TYR A 260 -1.81 4.52 -23.41
C TYR A 260 -1.33 4.57 -24.86
N THR A 261 -0.19 3.96 -25.17
CA THR A 261 0.37 3.94 -26.53
C THR A 261 -0.66 3.51 -27.56
N ASP A 262 -0.92 4.39 -28.54
CA ASP A 262 -1.86 4.22 -29.66
C ASP A 262 -3.32 3.88 -29.25
N THR A 263 -3.70 4.17 -28.01
CA THR A 263 -4.98 3.72 -27.46
C THR A 263 -5.59 4.72 -26.49
N GLU A 264 -6.89 4.54 -26.22
CA GLU A 264 -7.71 5.34 -25.31
C GLU A 264 -7.92 6.81 -25.74
N TYR A 265 -9.02 7.40 -25.30
CA TYR A 265 -9.34 8.80 -25.58
C TYR A 265 -8.50 9.75 -24.73
N PRO A 266 -8.11 10.92 -25.25
CA PRO A 266 -7.48 11.95 -24.42
C PRO A 266 -8.31 12.26 -23.18
N ASP A 267 -7.68 12.14 -22.03
CA ASP A 267 -8.27 12.52 -20.75
C ASP A 267 -7.47 13.63 -20.04
N ILE A 268 -8.17 14.40 -19.22
CA ILE A 268 -7.62 15.56 -18.51
C ILE A 268 -6.59 15.17 -17.45
N MET A 269 -6.67 13.97 -16.88
CA MET A 269 -5.73 13.52 -15.85
C MET A 269 -4.34 13.40 -16.47
N VAL A 270 -4.23 12.70 -17.60
CA VAL A 270 -2.98 12.55 -18.34
C VAL A 270 -2.47 13.89 -18.86
N GLN A 271 -3.34 14.73 -19.44
CA GLN A 271 -2.89 16.04 -19.91
C GLN A 271 -2.32 16.89 -18.78
N MET A 272 -2.99 16.97 -17.64
CA MET A 272 -2.52 17.79 -16.52
C MET A 272 -1.26 17.23 -15.86
N SER A 273 -1.11 15.89 -15.78
CA SER A 273 0.12 15.24 -15.32
C SER A 273 1.30 15.59 -16.20
N LEU A 274 1.13 15.55 -17.52
CA LEU A 274 2.20 15.90 -18.46
C LEU A 274 2.53 17.39 -18.41
N ILE A 275 1.53 18.28 -18.45
CA ILE A 275 1.77 19.72 -18.42
C ILE A 275 2.53 20.13 -17.16
N THR A 276 2.15 19.61 -15.99
CA THR A 276 2.86 19.95 -14.74
C THR A 276 4.26 19.35 -14.67
N ALA A 277 4.46 18.09 -15.09
CA ALA A 277 5.79 17.49 -15.12
C ALA A 277 6.74 18.21 -16.11
N LEU A 278 6.23 18.57 -17.29
CA LEU A 278 6.99 19.34 -18.29
C LEU A 278 7.34 20.74 -17.73
N ARG A 279 6.38 21.40 -17.07
CA ARG A 279 6.62 22.68 -16.42
C ARG A 279 7.71 22.59 -15.35
N ASP A 280 7.64 21.60 -14.46
CA ASP A 280 8.63 21.36 -13.40
C ASP A 280 10.02 21.12 -14.00
N TYR A 281 10.11 20.29 -15.05
CA TYR A 281 11.37 20.02 -15.75
C TYR A 281 11.91 21.26 -16.48
N ALA A 282 11.05 22.06 -17.11
CA ALA A 282 11.42 23.32 -17.76
C ALA A 282 11.99 24.34 -16.76
N VAL A 283 11.36 24.47 -15.59
CA VAL A 283 11.84 25.32 -14.49
C VAL A 283 13.20 24.83 -13.98
N TRP A 284 13.35 23.53 -13.75
CA TRP A 284 14.60 22.93 -13.32
C TRP A 284 15.74 23.17 -14.31
N ARG A 285 15.50 22.98 -15.61
CA ARG A 285 16.48 23.26 -16.69
C ARG A 285 16.67 24.75 -16.96
N LYS A 286 15.76 25.61 -16.50
CA LYS A 286 15.65 27.03 -16.90
C LYS A 286 15.52 27.20 -18.42
N GLU A 287 14.87 26.25 -19.07
CA GLU A 287 14.68 26.21 -20.53
C GLU A 287 13.25 25.78 -20.85
N PRO A 288 12.52 26.49 -21.74
CA PRO A 288 11.17 26.12 -22.10
C PRO A 288 11.12 24.76 -22.83
N ILE A 289 10.00 24.04 -22.65
CA ILE A 289 9.73 22.80 -23.37
C ILE A 289 8.59 23.04 -24.37
N PRO A 290 8.84 23.04 -25.70
CA PRO A 290 7.83 23.45 -26.68
C PRO A 290 6.50 22.71 -26.60
N ILE A 291 6.53 21.38 -26.44
CA ILE A 291 5.30 20.54 -26.40
C ILE A 291 4.39 20.87 -25.21
N GLU A 292 4.93 21.41 -24.11
CA GLU A 292 4.15 21.89 -22.96
C GLU A 292 3.11 22.93 -23.42
N SER A 293 3.53 23.86 -24.29
CA SER A 293 2.66 24.93 -24.79
C SER A 293 1.55 24.41 -25.70
N GLU A 294 1.82 23.36 -26.49
CA GLU A 294 0.83 22.71 -27.35
C GLU A 294 -0.25 22.01 -26.52
N PHE A 295 0.15 21.27 -25.48
CA PHE A 295 -0.80 20.62 -24.57
C PHE A 295 -1.61 21.65 -23.78
N ARG A 296 -0.97 22.72 -23.29
CA ARG A 296 -1.66 23.78 -22.54
C ARG A 296 -2.73 24.47 -23.39
N ALA A 297 -2.50 24.64 -24.70
CA ALA A 297 -3.45 25.28 -25.61
C ALA A 297 -4.79 24.51 -25.70
N GLY A 298 -4.75 23.18 -25.57
CA GLY A 298 -5.94 22.32 -25.63
C GLY A 298 -6.78 22.27 -24.35
N LEU A 299 -6.24 22.69 -23.20
CA LEU A 299 -6.86 22.50 -21.87
C LEU A 299 -8.31 23.01 -21.77
N GLY A 300 -8.59 24.14 -22.41
CA GLY A 300 -9.93 24.73 -22.38
C GLY A 300 -11.02 23.84 -22.96
N LYS A 301 -10.69 22.81 -23.75
CA LYS A 301 -11.67 21.87 -24.33
C LYS A 301 -12.19 20.84 -23.35
N PHE A 302 -11.48 20.58 -22.25
CA PHE A 302 -11.98 19.75 -21.17
C PHE A 302 -12.98 20.49 -20.27
N ARG A 303 -13.09 21.81 -20.38
CA ARG A 303 -13.98 22.62 -19.54
C ARG A 303 -15.45 22.46 -19.97
N ASP A 304 -16.29 21.97 -19.05
CA ASP A 304 -17.75 22.05 -19.20
C ASP A 304 -18.25 23.40 -18.68
N ARG A 305 -18.76 24.24 -19.59
CA ARG A 305 -19.24 25.59 -19.25
C ARG A 305 -20.54 25.58 -18.44
N LYS A 306 -21.37 24.54 -18.60
CA LYS A 306 -22.66 24.44 -17.90
C LYS A 306 -22.46 23.95 -16.48
N LEU A 307 -21.65 22.90 -16.31
CA LEU A 307 -21.32 22.37 -14.98
C LEU A 307 -20.30 23.23 -14.25
N GLN A 308 -19.57 24.07 -14.98
CA GLN A 308 -18.46 24.85 -14.45
C GLN A 308 -17.40 23.96 -13.79
N THR A 309 -17.04 22.85 -14.44
CA THR A 309 -15.96 21.95 -13.99
C THR A 309 -15.17 21.38 -15.17
N MET A 310 -14.06 20.70 -14.88
CA MET A 310 -13.28 19.95 -15.88
C MET A 310 -13.89 18.56 -16.08
N ARG A 311 -14.05 18.15 -17.33
CA ARG A 311 -14.49 16.80 -17.72
C ARG A 311 -13.29 15.87 -17.81
N ARG A 312 -13.53 14.58 -17.53
CA ARG A 312 -12.56 13.51 -17.79
C ARG A 312 -12.10 13.54 -19.25
N TYR A 313 -13.03 13.48 -20.19
CA TYR A 313 -12.75 13.35 -21.62
C TYR A 313 -13.02 14.65 -22.39
N LEU A 314 -12.44 14.71 -23.59
CA LEU A 314 -12.82 15.68 -24.62
C LEU A 314 -14.27 15.44 -25.12
N PRO A 315 -14.92 16.46 -25.73
CA PRO A 315 -16.30 16.34 -26.19
C PRO A 315 -16.55 15.29 -27.28
N ASN A 316 -15.51 14.81 -27.97
CA ASN A 316 -15.57 13.79 -29.02
C ASN A 316 -15.36 12.35 -28.52
N VAL A 317 -15.39 12.12 -27.21
CA VAL A 317 -15.34 10.74 -26.67
C VAL A 317 -16.43 9.86 -27.30
N GLY A 318 -16.07 8.63 -27.62
CA GLY A 318 -16.96 7.67 -28.28
C GLY A 318 -18.13 7.23 -27.41
N LYS A 319 -19.13 6.59 -28.04
CA LYS A 319 -20.31 6.04 -27.36
C LYS A 319 -20.00 4.81 -26.51
N ASP A 320 -18.84 4.19 -26.73
CA ASP A 320 -18.28 3.09 -25.94
C ASP A 320 -17.85 3.53 -24.54
N LYS A 321 -17.74 4.83 -24.29
CA LYS A 321 -17.47 5.41 -22.98
C LYS A 321 -18.66 6.21 -22.48
N ASP A 322 -18.84 6.20 -21.16
CA ASP A 322 -19.74 7.14 -20.51
C ASP A 322 -19.03 8.48 -20.25
N LYS A 323 -19.38 9.49 -21.04
CA LYS A 323 -18.87 10.86 -20.89
C LYS A 323 -19.20 11.54 -19.55
N ASN A 324 -20.16 11.01 -18.79
CA ASN A 324 -20.56 11.54 -17.50
C ASN A 324 -19.96 10.76 -16.32
N ALA A 325 -19.43 9.55 -16.52
CA ALA A 325 -18.79 8.78 -15.47
C ALA A 325 -17.48 9.46 -15.04
N VAL A 326 -17.31 9.60 -13.74
CA VAL A 326 -16.08 10.11 -13.13
C VAL A 326 -15.75 9.27 -11.91
N ASP A 327 -14.52 8.74 -11.86
CA ASP A 327 -13.97 8.18 -10.62
C ASP A 327 -13.73 9.35 -9.66
N SER A 328 -14.09 9.22 -8.39
CA SER A 328 -14.22 10.39 -7.52
C SER A 328 -12.96 11.27 -7.45
N TRP A 329 -11.78 10.67 -7.39
CA TRP A 329 -10.52 11.42 -7.39
C TRP A 329 -10.19 12.13 -8.72
N TYR A 330 -10.69 11.64 -9.87
CA TYR A 330 -10.49 12.26 -11.19
C TYR A 330 -11.11 13.66 -11.27
N LEU A 331 -12.10 13.96 -10.44
CA LEU A 331 -12.66 15.32 -10.35
C LEU A 331 -11.62 16.30 -9.79
N TYR A 332 -10.81 15.88 -8.83
CA TYR A 332 -9.93 16.75 -8.05
C TYR A 332 -8.50 16.79 -8.59
N HIS A 333 -7.99 15.73 -9.21
CA HIS A 333 -6.63 15.70 -9.74
C HIS A 333 -6.32 16.79 -10.80
N PRO A 334 -7.22 17.11 -11.74
CA PRO A 334 -7.01 18.26 -12.63
C PRO A 334 -6.93 19.58 -11.85
N LEU A 335 -7.75 19.74 -10.81
CA LEU A 335 -7.78 20.95 -10.00
C LEU A 335 -6.50 21.09 -9.17
N LEU A 336 -5.98 20.00 -8.61
CA LEU A 336 -4.69 19.96 -7.93
C LEU A 336 -3.59 20.56 -8.83
N ASN A 337 -3.51 20.11 -10.07
CA ASN A 337 -2.49 20.54 -11.02
C ASN A 337 -2.73 21.96 -11.54
N LEU A 338 -3.98 22.35 -11.79
CA LEU A 338 -4.32 23.73 -12.14
C LEU A 338 -4.00 24.69 -10.99
N GLY A 339 -4.25 24.28 -9.74
CA GLY A 339 -3.92 25.02 -8.54
C GLY A 339 -2.41 25.23 -8.39
N ARG A 340 -1.60 24.20 -8.65
CA ARG A 340 -0.13 24.32 -8.67
C ARG A 340 0.34 25.38 -9.67
N LEU A 341 -0.10 25.25 -10.93
CA LEU A 341 0.25 26.22 -11.98
C LEU A 341 -0.25 27.64 -11.65
N ALA A 342 -1.42 27.76 -11.02
CA ALA A 342 -1.98 29.04 -10.61
C ALA A 342 -1.17 29.72 -9.50
N VAL A 343 -0.68 28.95 -8.52
CA VAL A 343 0.24 29.42 -7.46
C VAL A 343 1.55 29.90 -8.09
N ASP A 344 2.04 29.23 -9.13
CA ASP A 344 3.21 29.63 -9.91
C ASP A 344 2.96 30.82 -10.87
N GLY A 345 1.76 31.42 -10.82
CA GLY A 345 1.42 32.63 -11.58
C GLY A 345 0.76 32.39 -12.95
N ASP A 346 0.40 31.17 -13.32
CA ASP A 346 -0.32 30.92 -14.57
C ASP A 346 -1.77 31.43 -14.49
N ALA A 347 -2.02 32.57 -15.15
CA ALA A 347 -3.32 33.22 -15.14
C ALA A 347 -4.43 32.40 -15.83
N HIS A 348 -4.10 31.56 -16.81
CA HIS A 348 -5.11 30.71 -17.45
C HIS A 348 -5.50 29.55 -16.56
N ALA A 349 -4.51 28.90 -15.93
CA ALA A 349 -4.74 27.86 -14.94
C ALA A 349 -5.53 28.41 -13.75
N LYS A 350 -5.19 29.60 -13.25
CA LYS A 350 -5.93 30.29 -12.18
C LYS A 350 -7.42 30.43 -12.51
N ARG A 351 -7.77 30.88 -13.73
CA ARG A 351 -9.17 31.02 -14.16
C ARG A 351 -9.90 29.67 -14.21
N LEU A 352 -9.29 28.63 -14.77
CA LEU A 352 -9.90 27.30 -14.84
C LEU A 352 -10.07 26.70 -13.44
N PHE A 353 -9.06 26.87 -12.59
CA PHE A 353 -9.07 26.43 -11.20
C PHE A 353 -10.20 27.09 -10.40
N THR A 354 -10.17 28.43 -10.28
CA THR A 354 -11.12 29.17 -9.42
C THR A 354 -12.55 28.98 -9.88
N SER A 355 -12.79 28.93 -11.19
CA SER A 355 -14.13 28.70 -11.73
C SER A 355 -14.64 27.27 -11.53
N SER A 356 -13.82 26.33 -11.05
CA SER A 356 -14.22 24.94 -10.74
C SER A 356 -14.54 24.71 -9.26
N LEU A 357 -14.17 25.62 -8.38
CA LEU A 357 -14.16 25.37 -6.92
C LEU A 357 -15.57 25.20 -6.35
N ASP A 358 -16.53 26.04 -6.73
CA ASP A 358 -17.89 25.92 -6.21
C ASP A 358 -18.55 24.59 -6.60
N TYR A 359 -18.24 24.07 -7.79
CA TYR A 359 -18.69 22.75 -8.21
C TYR A 359 -18.00 21.64 -7.39
N ALA A 360 -16.68 21.76 -7.16
CA ALA A 360 -15.93 20.80 -6.35
C ALA A 360 -16.46 20.70 -4.91
N ILE A 361 -16.79 21.85 -4.30
CA ILE A 361 -17.41 21.94 -2.97
C ILE A 361 -18.81 21.31 -2.99
N LYS A 362 -19.63 21.62 -4.01
CA LYS A 362 -20.97 21.03 -4.16
C LYS A 362 -20.93 19.50 -4.18
N VAL A 363 -19.93 18.90 -4.84
CA VAL A 363 -19.75 17.44 -4.85
C VAL A 363 -19.37 16.93 -3.46
N ALA A 364 -18.43 17.59 -2.78
CA ALA A 364 -18.02 17.21 -1.44
C ALA A 364 -19.20 17.22 -0.45
N HIS A 365 -20.03 18.26 -0.47
CA HIS A 365 -21.22 18.37 0.37
C HIS A 365 -22.29 17.34 0.01
N HIS A 366 -22.46 17.01 -1.27
CA HIS A 366 -23.45 16.02 -1.70
C HIS A 366 -23.15 14.62 -1.12
N PHE A 367 -21.87 14.27 -1.05
CA PHE A 367 -21.42 12.98 -0.52
C PHE A 367 -20.97 13.05 0.95
N ASP A 368 -21.26 14.15 1.66
CA ASP A 368 -20.86 14.36 3.06
C ASP A 368 -19.38 14.05 3.33
N TYR A 369 -18.51 14.48 2.40
CA TYR A 369 -17.07 14.22 2.41
C TYR A 369 -16.67 12.73 2.43
N ALA A 370 -17.58 11.84 2.01
CA ALA A 370 -17.39 10.40 1.88
C ALA A 370 -17.75 9.94 0.46
N TRP A 371 -16.77 9.92 -0.44
CA TRP A 371 -17.01 9.71 -1.87
C TRP A 371 -17.22 8.24 -2.25
N PRO A 372 -18.14 7.94 -3.19
CA PRO A 372 -18.23 6.62 -3.81
C PRO A 372 -16.99 6.36 -4.68
N ILE A 373 -16.83 5.15 -5.23
CA ILE A 373 -15.79 4.91 -6.24
C ILE A 373 -16.04 5.73 -7.50
N GLN A 374 -17.28 5.70 -8.00
CA GLN A 374 -17.63 6.33 -9.26
C GLN A 374 -19.06 6.89 -9.23
N PHE A 375 -19.27 8.05 -9.84
CA PHE A 375 -20.58 8.69 -9.97
C PHE A 375 -20.74 9.43 -11.31
N LYS A 376 -21.95 9.91 -11.60
CA LYS A 376 -22.27 10.75 -12.76
C LYS A 376 -22.06 12.23 -12.43
N VAL A 377 -21.14 12.89 -13.14
CA VAL A 377 -20.85 14.34 -12.98
C VAL A 377 -22.06 15.26 -13.32
N GLY A 378 -23.12 14.75 -13.93
CA GLY A 378 -24.29 15.55 -14.28
C GLY A 378 -25.25 15.78 -13.11
N ASP A 379 -25.47 14.74 -12.30
CA ASP A 379 -26.56 14.68 -11.31
C ASP A 379 -26.16 13.96 -10.00
N PHE A 380 -24.91 13.48 -9.93
CA PHE A 380 -24.34 12.75 -8.79
C PHE A 380 -24.87 11.34 -8.55
N SER A 381 -25.59 10.75 -9.51
CA SER A 381 -26.00 9.35 -9.43
C SER A 381 -24.78 8.44 -9.26
N VAL A 382 -24.78 7.61 -8.23
CA VAL A 382 -23.71 6.65 -7.94
C VAL A 382 -23.70 5.53 -9.00
N ILE A 383 -22.50 5.20 -9.49
CA ILE A 383 -22.28 4.10 -10.43
C ILE A 383 -21.65 2.91 -9.70
N VAL A 384 -20.62 3.18 -8.91
CA VAL A 384 -19.95 2.20 -8.06
C VAL A 384 -19.79 2.83 -6.70
N GLU A 385 -20.50 2.29 -5.70
CA GLU A 385 -20.54 2.83 -4.35
C GLU A 385 -19.27 2.50 -3.58
N ALA A 386 -19.00 1.21 -3.38
CA ALA A 386 -17.96 0.71 -2.50
C ALA A 386 -17.00 -0.27 -3.18
N ARG A 387 -15.83 -0.45 -2.57
CA ARG A 387 -14.77 -1.35 -3.03
C ARG A 387 -15.03 -2.82 -2.68
N ASN A 388 -15.80 -3.06 -1.63
CA ASN A 388 -16.25 -4.36 -1.17
C ASN A 388 -17.50 -4.17 -0.28
N ASP A 389 -17.94 -5.22 0.42
CA ASP A 389 -19.14 -5.24 1.27
C ASP A 389 -19.02 -4.38 2.55
N ASP A 390 -17.85 -3.78 2.82
CA ASP A 390 -17.59 -2.82 3.91
C ASP A 390 -18.28 -1.46 3.72
N GLY A 391 -18.83 -1.20 2.53
CA GLY A 391 -19.50 0.06 2.19
C GLY A 391 -18.55 1.23 1.99
N LEU A 392 -17.23 1.01 1.95
CA LEU A 392 -16.23 2.06 1.79
C LEU A 392 -15.96 2.33 0.30
N GLY A 393 -16.22 3.56 -0.12
CA GLY A 393 -15.89 4.06 -1.46
C GLY A 393 -14.40 4.40 -1.61
N GLN A 394 -14.11 5.56 -2.19
CA GLN A 394 -12.73 6.06 -2.32
C GLN A 394 -12.35 6.91 -1.09
N THR A 395 -11.93 6.23 -0.03
CA THR A 395 -11.69 6.78 1.31
C THR A 395 -10.64 7.88 1.39
N ASP A 396 -9.68 7.92 0.47
CA ASP A 396 -8.60 8.92 0.45
C ASP A 396 -8.85 10.13 -0.48
N VAL A 397 -10.03 10.23 -1.11
CA VAL A 397 -10.43 11.40 -1.92
C VAL A 397 -10.49 12.67 -1.08
N GLY A 398 -10.90 12.58 0.19
CA GLY A 398 -10.91 13.71 1.10
C GLY A 398 -9.54 14.38 1.24
N GLY A 399 -8.45 13.59 1.13
CA GLY A 399 -7.08 14.09 1.20
C GLY A 399 -6.69 14.98 0.01
N ILE A 400 -6.94 14.52 -1.22
CA ILE A 400 -6.67 15.33 -2.42
C ILE A 400 -7.60 16.55 -2.48
N TYR A 401 -8.87 16.40 -2.08
CA TYR A 401 -9.81 17.52 -1.99
C TYR A 401 -9.30 18.60 -1.01
N ALA A 402 -8.90 18.19 0.20
CA ALA A 402 -8.34 19.11 1.19
C ALA A 402 -7.11 19.85 0.63
N TYR A 403 -6.22 19.15 -0.08
CA TYR A 403 -5.07 19.78 -0.71
C TYR A 403 -5.48 20.85 -1.74
N VAL A 404 -6.47 20.56 -2.59
CA VAL A 404 -7.03 21.51 -3.57
C VAL A 404 -7.62 22.73 -2.86
N MET A 405 -8.38 22.53 -1.79
CA MET A 405 -8.95 23.64 -1.01
C MET A 405 -7.85 24.50 -0.37
N LEU A 406 -6.75 23.92 0.10
CA LEU A 406 -5.61 24.69 0.63
C LEU A 406 -4.90 25.52 -0.44
N GLN A 407 -4.84 25.04 -1.69
CA GLN A 407 -4.36 25.87 -2.80
C GLN A 407 -5.32 27.02 -3.12
N ALA A 408 -6.63 26.78 -3.01
CA ALA A 408 -7.63 27.84 -3.15
C ALA A 408 -7.48 28.90 -2.06
N TYR A 409 -7.29 28.48 -0.80
CA TYR A 409 -7.01 29.38 0.30
C TYR A 409 -5.74 30.21 0.04
N GLU A 410 -4.64 29.59 -0.36
CA GLU A 410 -3.39 30.29 -0.70
C GLU A 410 -3.58 31.38 -1.77
N LEU A 411 -4.38 31.09 -2.80
CA LEU A 411 -4.62 31.99 -3.93
C LEU A 411 -5.61 33.12 -3.66
N THR A 412 -6.51 32.95 -2.68
CA THR A 412 -7.68 33.83 -2.49
C THR A 412 -7.78 34.43 -1.10
N GLN A 413 -7.16 33.80 -0.09
CA GLN A 413 -7.29 34.11 1.33
C GLN A 413 -8.74 34.03 1.86
N ASP A 414 -9.61 33.24 1.21
CA ASP A 414 -10.98 32.99 1.64
C ASP A 414 -11.04 31.79 2.62
N ASP A 415 -11.33 32.07 3.89
CA ASP A 415 -11.41 31.10 4.99
C ASP A 415 -12.42 29.97 4.76
N ARG A 416 -13.38 30.15 3.83
CA ARG A 416 -14.26 29.07 3.37
C ARG A 416 -13.45 27.86 2.93
N TYR A 417 -12.39 28.05 2.16
CA TYR A 417 -11.59 26.94 1.66
C TYR A 417 -10.78 26.24 2.76
N LEU A 418 -10.33 26.98 3.77
CA LEU A 418 -9.68 26.39 4.94
C LEU A 418 -10.68 25.50 5.72
N SER A 419 -11.92 25.95 5.84
CA SER A 419 -13.00 25.20 6.50
C SER A 419 -13.35 23.91 5.73
N GLU A 420 -13.45 23.99 4.40
CA GLU A 420 -13.66 22.83 3.53
C GLU A 420 -12.53 21.79 3.65
N ALA A 421 -11.27 22.24 3.66
CA ALA A 421 -10.12 21.36 3.84
C ALA A 421 -10.17 20.63 5.19
N ARG A 422 -10.51 21.34 6.27
CA ARG A 422 -10.63 20.75 7.61
C ARG A 422 -11.78 19.74 7.69
N ALA A 423 -12.94 20.06 7.11
CA ALA A 423 -14.10 19.16 7.11
C ALA A 423 -13.77 17.82 6.43
N ALA A 424 -13.08 17.85 5.29
CA ALA A 424 -12.70 16.63 4.58
C ALA A 424 -11.67 15.77 5.34
N ILE A 425 -10.71 16.39 6.05
CA ILE A 425 -9.76 15.66 6.90
C ILE A 425 -10.45 15.13 8.16
N ASP A 426 -11.37 15.89 8.76
CA ASP A 426 -12.14 15.44 9.91
C ASP A 426 -13.01 14.22 9.57
N ALA A 427 -13.59 14.16 8.36
CA ALA A 427 -14.35 13.02 7.87
C ALA A 427 -13.52 11.73 7.70
N ALA A 428 -12.20 11.85 7.54
CA ALA A 428 -11.30 10.71 7.41
C ALA A 428 -10.87 10.09 8.75
N LYS A 429 -11.21 10.74 9.89
CA LYS A 429 -10.86 10.23 11.23
C LYS A 429 -11.52 8.88 11.49
N ASN A 430 -10.84 8.03 12.25
CA ASN A 430 -11.25 6.68 12.60
C ASN A 430 -11.29 5.68 11.43
N MET A 431 -10.83 6.06 10.22
CA MET A 431 -10.66 5.11 9.12
C MET A 431 -9.49 4.14 9.35
N ARG A 432 -8.53 4.49 10.23
CA ARG A 432 -7.39 3.67 10.65
C ARG A 432 -6.67 3.09 9.42
N PHE A 433 -6.49 1.77 9.36
CA PHE A 433 -5.84 1.08 8.24
C PHE A 433 -6.73 0.95 6.98
N GLU A 434 -7.99 1.38 7.02
CA GLU A 434 -8.92 1.35 5.87
C GLU A 434 -8.88 2.62 5.00
N LEU A 435 -8.17 3.66 5.46
CA LEU A 435 -8.04 4.95 4.76
C LEU A 435 -7.42 4.83 3.36
N ASN A 436 -6.43 3.95 3.18
CA ASN A 436 -5.73 3.84 1.91
C ASN A 436 -6.55 3.04 0.89
N TYR A 437 -6.99 3.73 -0.17
CA TYR A 437 -7.58 3.12 -1.36
C TYR A 437 -6.58 3.17 -2.53
N GLN A 438 -5.97 4.33 -2.75
CA GLN A 438 -4.91 4.58 -3.72
C GLN A 438 -3.79 5.39 -3.07
N ALA A 439 -2.63 4.75 -2.85
CA ALA A 439 -1.53 5.31 -2.05
C ALA A 439 -1.07 6.72 -2.48
N ASN A 440 -1.18 7.07 -3.76
CA ASN A 440 -0.91 8.42 -4.26
C ASN A 440 -1.89 9.48 -3.69
N LEU A 441 -3.17 9.16 -3.54
CA LEU A 441 -4.18 10.05 -2.93
C LEU A 441 -3.96 10.19 -1.42
N THR A 442 -3.65 9.08 -0.75
CA THR A 442 -3.28 9.08 0.67
C THR A 442 -2.08 10.00 0.93
N ALA A 443 -1.07 10.01 0.04
CA ALA A 443 0.08 10.91 0.15
C ALA A 443 -0.31 12.40 0.05
N TRP A 444 -1.27 12.75 -0.83
CA TRP A 444 -1.82 14.11 -0.88
C TRP A 444 -2.55 14.49 0.39
N GLY A 445 -3.30 13.56 1.00
CA GLY A 445 -3.92 13.76 2.30
C GLY A 445 -2.92 14.04 3.40
N ALA A 446 -1.83 13.27 3.49
CA ALA A 446 -0.76 13.52 4.44
C ALA A 446 -0.11 14.91 4.25
N ALA A 447 0.12 15.30 3.00
CA ALA A 447 0.63 16.64 2.68
C ALA A 447 -0.37 17.75 3.07
N ALA A 448 -1.68 17.53 2.86
CA ALA A 448 -2.73 18.46 3.27
C ALA A 448 -2.79 18.62 4.79
N CYS A 449 -2.70 17.53 5.55
CA CYS A 449 -2.62 17.57 7.03
C CYS A 449 -1.43 18.40 7.51
N MET A 450 -0.24 18.20 6.92
CA MET A 450 0.95 19.00 7.26
C MET A 450 0.78 20.48 6.96
N ARG A 451 0.12 20.83 5.83
CA ARG A 451 -0.18 22.21 5.47
C ARG A 451 -1.20 22.83 6.42
N LEU A 452 -2.29 22.11 6.73
CA LEU A 452 -3.28 22.55 7.72
C LEU A 452 -2.64 22.83 9.07
N TRP A 453 -1.78 21.93 9.55
CA TRP A 453 -1.07 22.11 10.81
C TRP A 453 -0.25 23.40 10.82
N ARG A 454 0.53 23.67 9.76
CA ARG A 454 1.34 24.91 9.62
C ARG A 454 0.53 26.19 9.53
N ILE A 455 -0.71 26.13 9.06
CA ILE A 455 -1.59 27.30 8.94
C ILE A 455 -2.31 27.57 10.26
N THR A 456 -2.56 26.54 11.06
CA THR A 456 -3.47 26.59 12.23
C THR A 456 -2.76 26.50 13.59
N ASN A 457 -1.45 26.27 13.61
CA ASN A 457 -0.58 26.24 14.79
C ASN A 457 0.71 27.00 14.47
#